data_AF-A0A401Q6Q9-F1
#
_entry.id   AF-A0A401Q6Q9-F1
#
_cell.length_a   1.000
_cell.length_b   1.000
_cell.length_c   1.000
_cell.angle_alpha   90.00
_cell.angle_beta   90.00
_cell.angle_gamma   90.00
#
_symmetry.space_group_name_H-M   'P 1'
#
loop_
_entity.id
_entity.type
_entity.pdbx_description
1 polymer ?
#
loop_
_entity_poly.entity_id
_entity_poly.type
_entity_poly.pdbx_seq_one_letter_code
_entity_poly.pdbx_strand_id
1 'polypeptide(L)'
;CKADIAFLLDGSWNLGRRRFNLQKNFVVRVTSLLGVGLQGPLVGIVQVSENPKTEFILKEFTNSKDVISAIKNVTYRGGSTNVGE
;
A
#
# COMPACT_ATOMS: atom_id res chain seq x y z
N CYS A 1 3.94 -20.72 -4.82
CA CYS A 1 5.03 -19.97 -4.20
C CYS A 1 4.46 -18.95 -3.23
N LYS A 2 4.96 -18.91 -1.98
CA LYS A 2 4.64 -17.86 -1.02
C LYS A 2 5.66 -16.75 -1.15
N ALA A 3 5.20 -15.51 -1.12
CA ALA A 3 6.03 -14.32 -1.14
C ALA A 3 5.39 -13.27 -0.23
N ASP A 4 6.21 -12.55 0.51
CA ASP A 4 5.77 -11.42 1.31
C ASP A 4 6.16 -10.14 0.57
N ILE A 5 5.16 -9.30 0.28
CA ILE A 5 5.34 -8.09 -0.52
C ILE A 5 4.85 -6.89 0.30
N ALA A 6 5.73 -5.92 0.51
CA ALA A 6 5.37 -4.64 1.12
C ALA A 6 5.44 -3.54 0.06
N PHE A 7 4.37 -2.76 -0.11
CA PHE A 7 4.44 -1.54 -0.93
C PHE A 7 4.63 -0.32 -0.04
N LEU A 8 5.60 0.50 -0.43
CA LEU A 8 5.85 1.82 0.13
C LEU A 8 5.15 2.84 -0.78
N LEU A 9 4.14 3.53 -0.25
CA LEU A 9 3.41 4.59 -0.95
C LEU A 9 3.95 5.94 -0.50
N ASP A 10 4.31 6.81 -1.44
CA ASP A 10 4.74 8.17 -1.11
C ASP A 10 3.51 9.00 -0.71
N GLY A 11 3.42 9.37 0.56
CA GLY A 11 2.36 10.18 1.13
C GLY A 11 2.70 11.66 1.26
N SER A 12 3.82 12.12 0.67
CA SER A 12 4.33 13.48 0.84
C SER A 12 3.47 14.56 0.17
N TRP A 13 3.58 15.79 0.67
CA TRP A 13 2.95 16.97 0.07
C TRP A 13 3.36 17.21 -1.38
N ASN A 14 4.61 16.90 -1.74
CA ASN A 14 5.15 17.07 -3.08
C ASN A 14 4.48 16.17 -4.12
N LEU A 15 4.03 14.99 -3.70
CA LEU A 15 3.27 14.10 -4.58
C LEU A 15 1.87 14.66 -4.80
N GLY A 16 1.20 15.03 -3.72
CA GLY A 16 -0.18 15.53 -3.73
C GLY A 16 -1.23 14.44 -3.99
N ARG A 17 -2.47 14.73 -3.59
CA ARG A 17 -3.58 13.75 -3.54
C ARG A 17 -3.89 13.09 -4.89
N ARG A 18 -3.78 13.82 -6.00
CA ARG A 18 -4.08 13.28 -7.34
C ARG A 18 -3.11 12.16 -7.73
N ARG A 19 -1.81 12.37 -7.55
CA ARG A 19 -0.78 11.39 -7.89
C ARG A 19 -0.76 10.24 -6.88
N PHE A 20 -1.06 10.51 -5.61
CA PHE A 20 -1.28 9.45 -4.61
C PHE A 20 -2.36 8.44 -5.04
N ASN A 21 -3.49 8.94 -5.54
CA ASN A 21 -4.54 8.06 -6.06
C ASN A 21 -4.08 7.20 -7.26
N LEU A 22 -3.17 7.71 -8.10
CA LEU A 22 -2.57 6.91 -9.18
C LEU A 22 -1.68 5.79 -8.64
N GLN A 23 -0.87 6.06 -7.60
CA GLN A 23 -0.07 5.03 -6.94
C GLN A 23 -0.97 3.94 -6.31
N LYS A 24 -2.04 4.33 -5.60
CA LYS A 24 -3.00 3.36 -5.07
C LYS A 24 -3.62 2.49 -6.16
N ASN A 25 -4.03 3.09 -7.27
CA ASN A 25 -4.63 2.34 -8.39
C ASN A 25 -3.63 1.37 -9.02
N PHE A 26 -2.36 1.76 -9.13
CA PHE A 26 -1.30 0.87 -9.58
C PHE A 26 -1.15 -0.34 -8.65
N VAL A 27 -1.06 -0.11 -7.34
CA VAL A 27 -0.92 -1.20 -6.35
C VAL A 27 -2.16 -2.11 -6.35
N VAL A 28 -3.37 -1.57 -6.46
CA VAL A 28 -4.60 -2.37 -6.62
C VAL A 28 -4.49 -3.29 -7.84
N ARG A 29 -4.02 -2.78 -8.98
CA ARG A 29 -3.90 -3.56 -10.21
C ARG A 29 -2.84 -4.65 -10.08
N VAL A 30 -1.69 -4.35 -9.50
CA VAL A 30 -0.63 -5.34 -9.23
C VAL A 30 -1.15 -6.43 -8.29
N THR A 31 -1.75 -6.06 -7.16
CA THR A 31 -2.33 -7.01 -6.19
C THR A 31 -3.38 -7.91 -6.84
N SER A 32 -4.20 -7.38 -7.75
CA SER A 32 -5.19 -8.21 -8.46
C SER A 32 -4.57 -9.26 -9.39
N LEU A 33 -3.38 -8.98 -9.94
CA LEU A 33 -2.65 -9.90 -10.83
C LEU A 33 -1.84 -10.94 -10.06
N LEU A 34 -1.41 -10.64 -8.84
CA LEU A 34 -0.58 -11.52 -8.02
C LEU A 34 -1.34 -12.71 -7.40
N GLY A 35 -2.67 -12.68 -7.39
CA GLY A 35 -3.47 -13.76 -6.80
C GLY A 35 -3.25 -13.91 -5.29
N VAL A 36 -3.35 -12.81 -4.55
CA VAL A 36 -3.11 -12.76 -3.09
C VAL A 36 -4.09 -13.65 -2.33
N GLY A 37 -3.56 -14.44 -1.40
CA GLY A 37 -4.33 -15.41 -0.61
C GLY A 37 -3.49 -16.20 0.39
N LEU A 38 -4.13 -16.98 1.26
CA LEU A 38 -3.46 -17.83 2.28
C LEU A 38 -2.37 -18.78 1.73
N GLN A 39 -2.54 -19.22 0.48
CA GLN A 39 -1.59 -20.08 -0.23
C GLN A 39 -0.75 -19.33 -1.28
N GLY A 40 -1.03 -18.04 -1.47
CA GLY A 40 -0.37 -17.16 -2.43
C GLY A 40 0.50 -16.10 -1.76
N PRO A 41 0.86 -15.03 -2.49
CA PRO A 41 1.56 -13.89 -1.93
C PRO A 41 0.73 -13.18 -0.85
N LEU A 42 1.39 -12.57 0.11
CA LEU A 42 0.80 -11.70 1.12
C LEU A 42 1.25 -10.26 0.87
N VAL A 43 0.38 -9.30 1.17
CA VAL A 43 0.62 -7.88 0.90
C VAL A 43 0.45 -7.05 2.16
N GLY A 44 1.38 -6.12 2.40
CA GLY A 44 1.28 -5.04 3.37
C GLY A 44 1.51 -3.68 2.73
N ILE A 45 1.03 -2.61 3.37
CA ILE A 45 1.14 -1.23 2.87
C ILE A 45 1.68 -0.31 3.95
N VAL A 46 2.69 0.48 3.59
CA VAL A 46 3.23 1.56 4.42
C VAL A 46 3.17 2.85 3.61
N GLN A 47 2.61 3.90 4.21
CA GLN A 47 2.66 5.26 3.67
C GLN A 47 3.89 5.97 4.23
N VAL A 48 4.75 6.46 3.35
CA VAL A 48 6.01 7.13 3.68
C VAL A 48 5.87 8.63 3.45
N SER A 49 6.14 9.39 4.50
CA SER A 49 6.35 10.85 4.48
C SER A 49 7.27 11.17 5.67
N GLU A 50 7.29 12.42 6.13
CA GLU A 50 7.95 12.83 7.38
C GLU A 50 7.61 11.94 8.58
N ASN A 51 6.36 11.45 8.65
CA ASN A 51 5.93 10.51 9.68
C ASN A 51 5.42 9.23 9.00
N PRO A 52 6.29 8.23 8.79
CA PRO A 52 5.89 6.95 8.20
C PRO A 52 4.75 6.31 8.98
N LYS A 53 3.77 5.76 8.26
CA LYS A 53 2.64 5.07 8.85
C LYS A 53 2.41 3.74 8.16
N THR A 54 2.42 2.68 8.93
CA THR A 54 1.89 1.38 8.50
C THR A 54 0.37 1.49 8.37
N GLU A 55 -0.15 1.28 7.16
CA GLU A 55 -1.60 1.29 6.91
C GLU A 55 -2.22 -0.07 7.23
N PHE A 56 -1.53 -1.16 6.90
CA PHE A 56 -1.82 -2.51 7.37
C PHE A 56 -0.62 -3.43 7.15
N ILE A 57 -0.47 -4.44 8.00
CA ILE A 57 0.64 -5.40 7.97
C ILE A 57 0.33 -6.63 7.13
N LEU A 58 1.36 -7.41 6.81
CA LEU A 58 1.20 -8.74 6.20
C LEU A 58 0.26 -9.60 7.06
N LYS A 59 -0.55 -10.44 6.41
CA LYS A 59 -1.53 -11.36 7.02
C LYS A 59 -2.75 -10.71 7.68
N GLU A 60 -2.81 -9.38 7.77
CA GLU A 60 -4.03 -8.69 8.25
C GLU A 60 -5.22 -8.96 7.32
N PHE A 61 -4.96 -9.03 6.02
CA PHE A 61 -5.92 -9.46 5.01
C PHE A 61 -5.36 -10.66 4.23
N THR A 62 -6.16 -11.73 4.13
CA THR A 62 -5.73 -13.01 3.55
C THR A 62 -6.54 -13.44 2.34
N ASN A 63 -7.43 -12.57 1.85
CA ASN A 63 -8.11 -12.73 0.57
C ASN A 63 -7.95 -11.46 -0.29
N SER A 64 -7.91 -11.66 -1.60
CA SER A 64 -7.67 -10.56 -2.55
C SER A 64 -8.71 -9.43 -2.48
N LYS A 65 -9.98 -9.71 -2.18
CA LYS A 65 -11.04 -8.69 -2.13
C LYS A 65 -10.81 -7.72 -0.98
N ASP A 66 -10.48 -8.25 0.20
CA ASP A 66 -10.26 -7.45 1.39
C ASP A 66 -8.96 -6.65 1.28
N VAL A 67 -7.89 -7.24 0.74
CA VAL A 67 -6.64 -6.51 0.47
C VAL A 67 -6.90 -5.34 -0.49
N ILE A 68 -7.63 -5.57 -1.59
CA ILE A 68 -7.98 -4.51 -2.55
C ILE A 68 -8.83 -3.42 -1.89
N SER A 69 -9.80 -3.81 -1.05
CA SER A 69 -10.64 -2.88 -0.30
C SER A 69 -9.80 -2.03 0.66
N ALA A 70 -8.89 -2.66 1.41
CA ALA A 70 -7.98 -2.00 2.33
C ALA A 70 -7.08 -0.98 1.61
N ILE A 71 -6.47 -1.37 0.47
CA ILE A 71 -5.66 -0.44 -0.35
C ILE A 71 -6.50 0.76 -0.81
N LYS A 72 -7.74 0.54 -1.27
CA LYS A 72 -8.61 1.63 -1.72
C LYS A 72 -8.95 2.61 -0.60
N ASN A 73 -9.11 2.10 0.63
CA ASN A 73 -9.45 2.88 1.82
C ASN A 73 -8.27 3.66 2.42
N VAL A 74 -7.03 3.38 2.00
CA VAL A 74 -5.87 4.18 2.41
C VAL A 74 -6.08 5.66 2.05
N THR A 75 -6.00 6.53 3.05
CA THR A 75 -6.16 7.97 2.91
C THR A 75 -4.82 8.65 2.73
N TYR A 76 -4.79 9.67 1.87
CA TYR A 76 -3.63 10.53 1.70
C TYR A 76 -3.44 11.38 2.96
N ARG A 77 -2.28 11.28 3.61
CA ARG A 77 -1.99 11.98 4.86
C ARG A 77 -1.27 13.31 4.65
N GLY A 78 -0.46 13.42 3.60
CA GLY A 78 0.47 14.53 3.50
C GLY A 78 1.59 14.44 4.54
N GLY A 79 2.46 15.45 4.54
CA GLY A 79 3.65 15.56 5.38
C GLY A 79 4.83 16.04 4.56
N SER A 80 5.86 16.58 5.22
CA SER A 80 7.11 16.91 4.54
C SER A 80 7.74 15.64 3.94
N THR A 81 8.64 15.81 2.97
CA THR A 81 9.34 14.66 2.36
C THR A 81 10.62 14.39 3.14
N ASN A 82 10.58 13.50 4.13
CA ASN A 82 11.79 12.82 4.63
C ASN A 82 11.73 11.37 4.18
N VAL A 83 12.21 11.10 2.97
CA VAL A 83 12.55 9.74 2.55
C VAL A 83 14.00 9.50 2.98
N GLY A 84 14.18 9.00 4.20
CA GLY A 84 15.47 8.50 4.70
C GLY A 84 15.84 8.93 6.12
N GLU A 85 15.61 8.03 7.07
CA GLU A 85 16.61 7.59 8.06
C GLU A 85 16.57 6.06 8.13
#